data_AF-A0AAV9AK86-F1
#
_entry.id   AF-A0AAV9AK86-F1
#
_cell.length_a   1.000
_cell.length_b   1.000
_cell.length_c   1.000
_cell.angle_alpha   90.00
_cell.angle_beta   90.00
_cell.angle_gamma   90.00
#
_symmetry.space_group_name_H-M   'P 1'
#
loop_
_entity.id
_entity.type
_entity.pdbx_description
1 polymer ?
#
loop_
_entity_poly.entity_id
_entity_poly.type
_entity_poly.pdbx_seq_one_letter_code
_entity_poly.pdbx_strand_id
1 'polypeptide(L)'
;MGRIELPSINLLELKAIEEGLWLAIRLNFPNFWVETDSTTTCVWVLRKGFHPWSSIRSLRHIHQGLLLLRNWKITHIHGEGNSPADILASSQSVRGVTTISPSQLWHELRTALGLNKVGTQYTRCRS
;
A
#
# COMPACT_ATOMS: atom_id res chain seq x y z
N MET A 1 11.19 -26.48 17.15
CA MET A 1 11.62 -25.41 16.22
C MET A 1 10.42 -25.01 15.37
N GLY A 2 9.80 -23.86 15.65
CA GLY A 2 8.68 -23.37 14.84
C GLY A 2 9.21 -22.71 13.57
N ARG A 3 8.82 -23.19 12.39
CA ARG A 3 9.03 -22.45 11.14
C ARG A 3 8.22 -21.15 11.25
N ILE A 4 8.90 -20.01 11.17
CA ILE A 4 8.24 -18.72 10.99
C ILE A 4 7.77 -18.72 9.53
N GLU A 5 6.50 -19.08 9.29
CA GLU A 5 5.90 -18.90 7.98
C GLU A 5 5.80 -17.40 7.69
N LEU A 6 6.55 -16.95 6.69
CA LEU A 6 6.45 -15.59 6.21
C LEU A 6 5.02 -15.38 5.67
N PRO A 7 4.37 -14.24 5.98
CA PRO A 7 3.07 -13.93 5.41
C PRO A 7 3.15 -13.97 3.88
N SER A 8 2.10 -14.45 3.21
CA SER A 8 2.04 -14.39 1.75
C SER A 8 2.15 -12.94 1.26
N ILE A 9 2.72 -12.75 0.08
CA ILE A 9 2.94 -11.41 -0.50
C ILE A 9 1.62 -10.60 -0.57
N ASN A 10 0.52 -11.24 -0.99
CA ASN A 10 -0.81 -10.62 -1.03
C ASN A 10 -1.30 -10.17 0.38
N LEU A 11 -0.89 -10.87 1.45
CA LEU A 11 -1.25 -10.48 2.82
C LEU A 11 -0.42 -9.27 3.29
N LEU A 12 0.85 -9.17 2.86
CA LEU A 12 1.67 -7.99 3.11
C LEU A 12 1.11 -6.75 2.39
N GLU A 13 0.70 -6.91 1.12
CA GLU A 13 0.06 -5.83 0.36
C GLU A 13 -1.25 -5.38 0.99
N LEU A 14 -2.13 -6.31 1.40
CA LEU A 14 -3.36 -5.96 2.10
C LEU A 14 -3.08 -5.17 3.38
N LYS A 15 -2.07 -5.58 4.16
CA LYS A 15 -1.65 -4.83 5.35
C LYS A 15 -1.14 -3.43 5.02
N ALA A 16 -0.36 -3.29 3.94
CA ALA A 16 0.12 -1.99 3.50
C ALA A 16 -1.04 -1.06 3.12
N ILE A 17 -2.04 -1.58 2.40
CA ILE A 17 -3.26 -0.84 2.05
C ILE A 17 -4.06 -0.47 3.31
N GLU A 18 -4.22 -1.40 4.25
CA GLU A 18 -4.90 -1.17 5.52
C GLU A 18 -4.24 -0.02 6.32
N GLU A 19 -2.92 -0.07 6.49
CA GLU A 19 -2.17 0.98 7.20
C GLU A 19 -2.25 2.34 6.49
N GLY A 20 -2.11 2.35 5.16
CA GLY A 20 -2.23 3.56 4.35
C GLY A 20 -3.63 4.20 4.45
N LEU A 21 -4.67 3.37 4.46
CA LEU A 21 -6.06 3.82 4.63
C LEU A 21 -6.27 4.45 6.00
N TRP A 22 -5.87 3.78 7.08
CA TRP A 22 -6.04 4.33 8.43
C TRP A 22 -5.20 5.57 8.67
N LEU A 23 -4.02 5.66 8.07
CA LEU A 23 -3.24 6.89 8.06
C LEU A 23 -4.01 8.03 7.36
N ALA A 24 -4.59 7.77 6.19
CA ALA A 24 -5.35 8.78 5.47
C ALA A 24 -6.56 9.29 6.27
N ILE A 25 -7.28 8.38 6.94
CA ILE A 25 -8.40 8.72 7.83
C ILE A 25 -7.91 9.56 9.02
N ARG A 26 -6.82 9.15 9.69
CA ARG A 26 -6.23 9.92 10.82
C ARG A 26 -5.82 11.33 10.43
N LEU A 27 -5.40 11.52 9.18
CA LEU A 27 -5.02 12.82 8.62
C LEU A 27 -6.20 13.60 8.03
N ASN A 28 -7.43 13.12 8.19
CA ASN A 28 -8.66 13.71 7.64
C ASN A 28 -8.64 13.90 6.12
N PHE A 29 -7.97 13.01 5.37
CA PHE A 29 -8.07 13.02 3.92
C PHE A 29 -9.43 12.45 3.49
N PRO A 30 -10.29 13.23 2.81
CA PRO A 30 -11.64 12.78 2.47
C PRO A 30 -11.68 11.81 1.27
N ASN A 31 -10.59 11.77 0.49
CA ASN A 31 -10.48 10.96 -0.70
C ASN A 31 -9.26 10.04 -0.60
N PHE A 32 -9.40 8.79 -1.01
CA PHE A 32 -8.33 7.80 -0.96
C PHE A 32 -8.20 7.07 -2.29
N TRP A 33 -7.02 7.11 -2.89
CA TRP A 33 -6.75 6.37 -4.12
C TRP A 33 -5.54 5.47 -3.90
N VAL A 34 -5.75 4.17 -4.06
CA VAL A 34 -4.70 3.15 -4.00
C VAL A 34 -4.38 2.68 -5.41
N GLU A 35 -3.10 2.72 -5.73
CA GLU A 35 -2.54 2.05 -6.90
C GLU A 35 -1.75 0.85 -6.38
N THR A 36 -2.00 -0.34 -6.95
CA THR A 36 -1.30 -1.58 -6.58
C THR A 36 -0.98 -2.36 -7.84
N ASP A 37 0.18 -3.01 -7.87
CA ASP A 37 0.60 -3.92 -8.92
C ASP A 37 0.06 -5.36 -8.74
N SER A 38 -0.73 -5.57 -7.69
CA SER A 38 -1.38 -6.85 -7.42
C SER A 38 -2.84 -6.82 -7.84
N THR A 39 -3.08 -7.45 -8.99
CA THR A 39 -4.44 -7.71 -9.48
C THR A 39 -5.26 -8.46 -8.43
N THR A 40 -4.66 -9.41 -7.72
CA THR A 40 -5.32 -10.22 -6.68
C THR A 40 -5.82 -9.36 -5.52
N THR A 41 -4.96 -8.49 -4.99
CA THR A 41 -5.30 -7.59 -3.89
C THR A 41 -6.39 -6.61 -4.31
N CYS A 42 -6.32 -6.09 -5.54
CA CYS A 42 -7.35 -5.23 -6.12
C CYS A 42 -8.72 -5.95 -6.19
N VAL A 43 -8.73 -7.20 -6.66
CA VAL A 43 -9.92 -8.06 -6.72
C VAL A 43 -10.51 -8.29 -5.33
N TRP A 44 -9.69 -8.61 -4.34
CA TRP A 44 -10.15 -8.87 -2.97
C TRP A 44 -10.72 -7.62 -2.29
N VAL A 45 -10.08 -6.45 -2.42
CA VAL A 45 -10.59 -5.19 -1.87
C VAL A 45 -11.94 -4.83 -2.51
N LEU A 46 -12.10 -5.07 -3.81
CA LEU A 46 -13.36 -4.88 -4.54
C LEU A 46 -14.44 -5.93 -4.21
N ARG A 47 -14.22 -6.83 -3.25
CA ARG A 47 -15.12 -7.95 -2.89
C ARG A 47 -15.42 -8.87 -4.07
N LYS A 48 -14.48 -8.99 -5.00
CA LYS A 48 -14.56 -9.91 -6.13
C LYS A 48 -13.73 -11.15 -5.81
N GLY A 49 -14.22 -12.31 -6.22
CA GLY A 49 -13.49 -13.57 -6.12
C GLY A 49 -13.34 -14.13 -4.69
N PHE A 50 -12.63 -15.25 -4.60
CA PHE A 50 -12.33 -15.92 -3.34
C PHE A 50 -11.02 -15.40 -2.76
N HIS A 51 -10.97 -15.24 -1.44
CA HIS A 51 -9.78 -14.87 -0.69
C HIS A 51 -9.57 -15.84 0.48
N PRO A 52 -8.32 -16.08 0.89
CA PRO A 52 -8.03 -17.00 1.99
C PRO A 52 -8.58 -16.48 3.33
N TRP A 53 -8.81 -17.38 4.29
CA TRP A 53 -9.26 -17.00 5.64
C TRP A 53 -8.30 -16.03 6.34
N SER A 54 -7.00 -16.14 6.04
CA SER A 54 -5.95 -15.29 6.61
C SER A 54 -6.08 -13.81 6.22
N SER A 55 -6.75 -13.47 5.10
CA SER A 55 -6.94 -12.08 4.66
C SER A 55 -8.21 -11.42 5.21
N ILE A 56 -9.14 -12.18 5.80
CA ILE A 56 -10.45 -11.68 6.25
C ILE A 56 -10.32 -10.50 7.21
N ARG A 57 -9.39 -10.58 8.16
CA ARG A 57 -9.22 -9.52 9.18
C ARG A 57 -8.86 -8.19 8.52
N SER A 58 -7.85 -8.18 7.66
CA SER A 58 -7.41 -6.98 6.95
C SER A 58 -8.48 -6.48 5.98
N LEU A 59 -9.12 -7.35 5.21
CA LEU A 59 -10.21 -6.97 4.32
C LEU A 59 -11.38 -6.33 5.07
N ARG A 60 -11.76 -6.87 6.23
CA ARG A 60 -12.82 -6.29 7.07
C ARG A 60 -12.45 -4.89 7.53
N HIS A 61 -11.23 -4.68 8.00
CA HIS A 61 -10.77 -3.36 8.45
C HIS A 61 -10.68 -2.37 7.29
N ILE A 62 -10.18 -2.81 6.13
CA ILE A 62 -10.16 -2.00 4.91
C ILE A 62 -11.58 -1.56 4.56
N HIS A 63 -12.53 -2.50 4.49
CA HIS A 63 -13.92 -2.14 4.15
C HIS A 63 -14.56 -1.20 5.18
N GLN A 64 -14.27 -1.37 6.47
CA GLN A 64 -14.74 -0.44 7.51
C GLN A 64 -14.15 0.96 7.33
N GLY A 65 -12.85 1.08 7.05
CA GLY A 65 -12.21 2.37 6.81
C GLY A 65 -12.72 3.05 5.53
N LEU A 66 -12.97 2.29 4.47
CA LEU A 66 -13.51 2.83 3.22
C LEU A 66 -14.90 3.47 3.38
N LEU A 67 -15.70 3.03 4.35
CA LEU A 67 -16.99 3.65 4.67
C LEU A 67 -16.85 5.03 5.33
N LEU A 68 -15.68 5.35 5.90
CA LEU A 68 -15.40 6.64 6.54
C LEU A 68 -14.96 7.72 5.55
N LEU A 69 -14.69 7.34 4.30
CA LEU A 69 -14.22 8.24 3.26
C LEU A 69 -15.36 8.75 2.39
N ARG A 70 -15.20 9.96 1.85
CA ARG A 70 -16.17 10.52 0.89
C ARG A 70 -16.07 9.82 -0.46
N ASN A 71 -14.83 9.61 -0.94
CA ASN A 71 -14.57 8.90 -2.18
C ASN A 71 -13.37 7.99 -2.01
N TRP A 72 -13.41 6.84 -2.67
CA TRP A 72 -12.24 5.99 -2.76
C TRP A 72 -12.15 5.30 -4.12
N LYS A 73 -10.93 4.93 -4.49
CA LYS A 73 -10.65 4.17 -5.71
C LYS A 73 -9.48 3.23 -5.45
N ILE A 74 -9.55 2.03 -6.02
CA ILE A 74 -8.39 1.15 -6.14
C ILE A 74 -8.20 0.81 -7.61
N THR A 75 -6.97 0.91 -8.10
CA THR A 75 -6.61 0.58 -9.48
C THR A 75 -5.40 -0.31 -9.51
N HIS A 76 -5.43 -1.27 -10.43
CA HIS A 76 -4.24 -2.02 -10.79
C HIS A 76 -3.34 -1.16 -11.67
N ILE A 77 -2.04 -1.15 -11.38
CA ILE A 77 -1.01 -0.52 -12.21
C ILE A 77 0.04 -1.57 -12.60
N HIS A 78 0.73 -1.37 -13.72
CA HIS A 78 1.89 -2.22 -14.04
C HIS A 78 3.02 -1.93 -13.05
N GLY A 79 3.78 -2.95 -12.63
CA GLY A 79 4.80 -2.85 -11.57
C GLY A 79 5.82 -1.72 -11.76
N GLU A 80 6.14 -1.34 -13.00
CA GLU A 80 7.00 -0.18 -13.29
C GLU A 80 6.45 1.15 -12.74
N GLY A 81 5.13 1.30 -12.65
CA GLY A 81 4.46 2.44 -12.02
C GLY A 81 4.42 2.39 -10.50
N ASN A 82 4.67 1.22 -9.89
CA ASN A 82 4.69 1.01 -8.44
C ASN A 82 6.11 1.16 -7.86
N SER A 83 7.09 1.56 -8.68
CA SER A 83 8.49 1.69 -8.26
C SER A 83 8.71 2.46 -6.95
N PRO A 84 7.95 3.53 -6.60
CA PRO A 84 8.15 4.21 -5.32
C PRO A 84 7.82 3.32 -4.12
N ALA A 85 6.76 2.52 -4.21
CA ALA A 85 6.34 1.61 -3.15
C ALA A 85 7.28 0.39 -3.08
N ASP A 86 7.74 -0.12 -4.22
CA ASP A 86 8.70 -1.23 -4.28
C ASP A 86 10.07 -0.83 -3.70
N ILE A 87 10.51 0.41 -3.92
CA ILE A 87 11.76 0.92 -3.34
C ILE A 87 11.60 1.07 -1.81
N LEU A 88 10.45 1.53 -1.33
CA LEU A 88 10.19 1.58 0.12
C LEU A 88 10.13 0.19 0.75
N ALA A 89 9.47 -0.76 0.09
CA ALA A 89 9.40 -2.14 0.56
C ALA A 89 10.77 -2.85 0.56
N SER A 90 11.58 -2.62 -0.48
CA SER A 90 12.89 -3.27 -0.66
C SER A 90 14.01 -2.63 0.19
N SER A 91 14.01 -1.31 0.38
CA SER A 91 14.99 -0.62 1.24
C SER A 91 14.86 -1.00 2.73
N GLN A 92 13.73 -1.60 3.12
CA GLN A 92 13.40 -1.93 4.51
C GLN A 92 13.38 -3.45 4.77
N SER A 93 13.76 -4.25 3.77
CA SER A 93 13.72 -5.72 3.75
C SER A 93 14.61 -6.44 4.79
N VAL A 94 15.42 -5.73 5.58
CA VAL A 94 16.39 -6.42 6.45
C VAL A 94 15.73 -7.11 7.65
N ARG A 95 14.61 -6.63 8.22
CA ARG A 95 14.01 -7.24 9.44
C ARG A 95 12.49 -7.01 9.63
N GLY A 96 11.66 -7.58 8.78
CA GLY A 96 10.21 -7.66 9.05
C GLY A 96 9.48 -6.31 8.97
N VAL A 97 8.15 -6.36 9.12
CA VAL A 97 7.24 -5.22 8.94
C VAL A 97 7.70 -4.06 9.82
N THR A 98 8.15 -2.98 9.18
CA THR A 98 8.64 -1.78 9.86
C THR A 98 7.61 -0.67 9.69
N THR A 99 7.15 -0.08 10.80
CA THR A 99 6.18 1.03 10.79
C THR A 99 6.94 2.34 10.62
N ILE A 100 6.80 3.00 9.48
CA ILE A 100 7.39 4.32 9.23
C ILE A 100 6.53 5.38 9.90
N SER A 101 7.13 6.25 10.70
CA SER A 101 6.43 7.40 11.27
C SER A 101 5.99 8.37 10.16
N PRO A 102 4.80 9.00 10.24
CA PRO A 102 4.36 9.99 9.25
C PRO A 102 5.35 11.13 9.00
N SER A 103 6.17 11.48 10.00
CA SER A 103 7.22 12.50 9.88
C SER A 103 8.42 12.06 9.02
N GLN A 104 8.67 10.76 8.92
CA GLN A 104 9.79 10.17 8.16
C GLN A 104 9.37 9.72 6.76
N LEU A 105 8.07 9.44 6.56
CA LEU A 105 7.51 8.99 5.29
C LEU A 105 7.89 9.89 4.12
N TRP A 106 7.83 11.22 4.29
CA TRP A 106 8.19 12.18 3.24
C TRP A 106 9.68 12.16 2.91
N HIS A 107 10.55 11.97 3.90
CA HIS A 107 11.99 11.90 3.70
C HIS A 107 12.38 10.61 3.00
N GLU A 108 11.81 9.49 3.43
CA GLU A 108 12.05 8.17 2.82
C GLU A 108 11.50 8.10 1.41
N LEU A 109 10.27 8.60 1.16
CA LEU A 109 9.72 8.73 -0.19
C LEU A 109 10.66 9.53 -1.09
N ARG A 110 11.09 10.74 -0.68
CA ARG A 110 11.99 11.56 -1.49
C ARG A 110 13.34 10.90 -1.77
N THR A 111 13.85 10.15 -0.81
CA THR A 111 15.11 9.43 -0.94
C THR A 111 14.97 8.25 -1.89
N ALA A 112 13.93 7.43 -1.71
CA ALA A 112 13.58 6.30 -2.59
C ALA A 112 13.35 6.74 -4.03
N LEU A 113 12.72 7.90 -4.19
CA LEU A 113 12.37 8.51 -5.44
C LEU A 113 13.51 9.29 -6.12
N GLY A 114 14.68 9.40 -5.49
CA GLY A 114 15.81 10.16 -6.02
C GLY A 114 15.63 11.70 -6.02
N LEU A 115 14.55 12.21 -5.43
CA LEU A 115 14.20 13.65 -5.43
C LEU A 115 15.16 14.54 -4.64
N ASN A 116 16.03 13.94 -3.83
CA ASN A 116 17.11 14.65 -3.14
C ASN A 116 18.22 15.08 -4.12
N LYS A 117 18.27 14.50 -5.32
CA LYS A 117 19.16 14.92 -6.40
C LYS A 117 18.33 15.64 -7.46
N VAL A 118 18.14 16.94 -7.25
CA VAL A 118 17.60 17.89 -8.25
C VAL A 118 16.17 17.54 -8.69
N GLY A 119 15.18 18.15 -8.04
CA GLY A 119 13.74 18.03 -8.27
C GLY A 119 13.33 17.71 -9.71
N THR A 120 13.22 16.42 -10.02
CA THR A 120 12.78 15.95 -11.33
C THR A 120 11.27 15.68 -11.25
N GLN A 121 10.52 16.16 -12.24
CA GLN A 121 9.07 15.97 -12.34
C GLN A 121 8.73 14.50 -12.65
N TYR A 122 7.68 13.98 -12.02
CA TYR A 122 7.06 12.71 -12.40
C TYR A 122 6.20 12.89 -13.63
N THR A 123 6.56 12.20 -14.72
CA THR A 123 5.70 12.09 -15.89
C THR A 123 4.70 10.97 -15.66
N ARG A 124 3.43 11.36 -15.46
CA ARG A 124 2.28 10.46 -15.41
C ARG A 124 1.90 10.04 -16.83
N CYS A 125 2.13 8.78 -17.19
CA CYS A 125 1.52 8.21 -18.39
C CYS A 125 0.00 8.04 -18.13
N ARG A 126 -0.82 8.77 -18.88
CA ARG A 126 -2.27 8.54 -18.92
C ARG A 126 -2.54 7.44 -19.95
N SER A 127 -3.08 6.31 -19.50
CA SER A 127 -3.82 5.37 -20.38
C SER A 127 -5.25 5.88 -20.57
#